data_AF-A0A815VCZ2-F1
#
_entry.id   AF-A0A815VCZ2-F1
#
_cell.length_a   1.000
_cell.length_b   1.000
_cell.length_c   1.000
_cell.angle_alpha   90.00
_cell.angle_beta   90.00
_cell.angle_gamma   90.00
#
_symmetry.space_group_name_H-M   'P 1'
#
loop_
_entity.id
_entity.type
_entity.pdbx_description
1 polymer ?
#
loop_
_entity_poly.entity_id
_entity_poly.type
_entity_poly.pdbx_seq_one_letter_code
_entity_poly.pdbx_strand_id
1 'polypeptide(L)'
;MVREQCQLSEEVSSTSLIPFQKTRKLKISKQIRPKMPPTTTVKPRAIVLSGPSGSGKSTLIAELFKEYPTAFAFSVSHTTRAPRPGEQNGREYHFVARVDMEKMIA
;
A
#
# COMPACT_ATOMS: atom_id res chain seq x y z
N MET A 1 7.16 -34.35 43.02
CA MET A 1 5.75 -34.02 42.72
C MET A 1 5.68 -33.70 41.24
N VAL A 2 5.63 -34.71 40.36
CA VAL A 2 4.40 -35.32 39.80
C VAL A 2 3.64 -34.27 38.98
N ARG A 3 3.93 -34.16 37.67
CA ARG A 3 3.22 -34.85 36.57
C ARG A 3 1.71 -34.63 36.65
N GLU A 4 1.21 -33.65 35.91
CA GLU A 4 -0.20 -33.61 35.54
C GLU A 4 -0.31 -34.04 34.07
N GLN A 5 -0.74 -35.30 33.94
CA GLN A 5 -1.21 -35.92 32.72
C GLN A 5 -2.65 -35.43 32.49
N CYS A 6 -2.97 -35.00 31.27
CA CYS A 6 -4.35 -34.93 30.81
C CYS A 6 -4.46 -35.84 29.58
N GLN A 7 -4.77 -37.11 29.83
CA GLN A 7 -5.24 -38.07 28.84
C GLN A 7 -6.76 -38.15 28.95
N LEU A 8 -7.48 -37.94 27.85
CA LEU A 8 -8.81 -38.51 27.56
C LEU A 8 -8.88 -38.60 26.02
N SER A 9 -8.48 -39.74 25.46
CA SER A 9 -9.32 -40.90 25.11
C SER A 9 -10.17 -40.66 23.85
N GLU A 10 -9.74 -41.33 22.79
CA GLU A 10 -10.49 -41.64 21.56
C GLU A 10 -11.81 -42.36 21.88
N GLU A 11 -12.81 -42.24 21.01
CA GLU A 11 -13.46 -43.40 20.38
C GLU A 11 -14.46 -42.95 19.31
N VAL A 12 -14.60 -43.81 18.31
CA VAL A 12 -15.12 -43.58 16.97
C VAL A 12 -16.61 -43.91 16.91
N SER A 13 -17.39 -43.18 16.12
CA SER A 13 -18.64 -43.72 15.53
C SER A 13 -19.02 -42.85 14.32
N SER A 14 -18.68 -43.27 13.11
CA SER A 14 -19.41 -44.21 12.25
C SER A 14 -20.70 -43.64 11.68
N THR A 15 -20.82 -43.75 10.35
CA THR A 15 -22.00 -43.54 9.50
C THR A 15 -22.49 -42.08 9.38
N SER A 16 -22.70 -41.51 8.19
CA SER A 16 -23.12 -42.10 6.93
C SER A 16 -22.81 -41.15 5.77
N LEU A 17 -22.49 -41.76 4.62
CA LEU A 17 -22.41 -41.14 3.31
C LEU A 17 -23.66 -40.29 3.02
N ILE A 18 -23.47 -38.99 2.82
CA ILE A 18 -24.47 -38.15 2.16
C ILE A 18 -23.96 -37.92 0.72
N PRO A 19 -24.70 -38.34 -0.31
CA PRO A 19 -24.22 -38.28 -1.68
C PRO A 19 -24.13 -36.83 -2.17
N PHE A 20 -22.99 -36.56 -2.79
CA PHE A 20 -22.66 -35.44 -3.67
C PHE A 20 -23.75 -35.27 -4.74
N GLN A 21 -24.81 -34.54 -4.40
CA GLN A 21 -25.87 -34.18 -5.32
C GLN A 21 -25.39 -33.06 -6.24
N LYS A 22 -24.95 -33.53 -7.41
CA LYS A 22 -24.86 -32.81 -8.68
C LYS A 22 -26.16 -32.04 -8.96
N THR A 23 -26.01 -30.95 -9.73
CA THR A 23 -27.02 -29.97 -10.21
C THR A 23 -27.17 -28.76 -9.28
N ARG A 24 -26.96 -27.52 -9.71
CA ARG A 24 -27.47 -26.89 -10.94
C ARG A 24 -26.41 -25.96 -11.54
N LYS A 25 -26.15 -26.08 -12.85
CA LYS A 25 -25.52 -25.02 -13.64
C LYS A 25 -26.41 -23.78 -13.53
N LEU A 26 -26.05 -22.81 -12.69
CA LEU A 26 -26.58 -21.46 -12.84
C LEU A 26 -26.08 -20.96 -14.20
N LYS A 27 -26.96 -20.94 -15.20
CA LYS A 27 -26.79 -20.11 -16.38
C LYS A 27 -26.94 -18.66 -15.90
N ILE A 28 -25.83 -18.08 -15.44
CA ILE A 28 -25.73 -16.64 -15.25
C ILE A 28 -25.84 -16.05 -16.65
N SER A 29 -27.06 -15.62 -16.99
CA SER A 29 -27.35 -14.82 -18.17
C SER A 29 -26.35 -13.68 -18.21
N LYS A 30 -25.79 -13.44 -19.40
CA LYS A 30 -24.86 -12.34 -19.73
C LYS A 30 -25.09 -11.17 -18.79
N GLN A 31 -24.21 -11.04 -17.79
CA GLN A 31 -24.16 -9.84 -16.98
C GLN A 31 -24.03 -8.70 -17.96
N ILE A 32 -25.08 -7.87 -18.00
CA ILE A 32 -25.02 -6.55 -18.60
C ILE A 32 -23.87 -5.89 -17.87
N ARG A 33 -22.69 -5.85 -18.52
CA ARG A 33 -21.55 -5.12 -17.98
C ARG A 33 -22.07 -3.71 -17.75
N PRO A 34 -22.04 -3.18 -16.51
CA PRO A 34 -22.38 -1.78 -16.32
C PRO A 34 -21.51 -1.01 -17.29
N LYS A 35 -22.15 -0.25 -18.19
CA LYS A 35 -21.46 0.61 -19.15
C LYS A 35 -20.69 1.59 -18.28
N MET A 36 -19.38 1.35 -18.12
CA MET A 36 -18.52 2.22 -17.34
C MET A 36 -18.77 3.64 -17.85
N PRO A 37 -19.07 4.60 -16.95
CA PRO A 37 -19.23 5.97 -17.38
C PRO A 37 -17.94 6.41 -18.10
N PRO A 38 -18.04 7.29 -19.10
CA PRO A 38 -16.85 7.80 -19.77
C PRO A 38 -15.91 8.32 -18.69
N THR A 39 -14.69 7.81 -18.67
CA THR A 39 -13.63 8.20 -17.74
C THR A 39 -13.49 9.71 -17.80
N THR A 40 -14.16 10.40 -16.90
CA THR A 40 -13.86 11.78 -16.57
C THR A 40 -12.40 11.77 -16.16
N THR A 41 -11.58 12.56 -16.85
CA THR A 41 -10.15 12.70 -16.53
C THR A 41 -10.05 13.33 -15.14
N VAL A 42 -10.09 12.48 -14.10
CA VAL A 42 -9.97 12.92 -12.72
C VAL A 42 -8.50 13.25 -12.50
N LYS A 43 -8.19 14.53 -12.31
CA LYS A 43 -6.86 14.97 -11.93
C LYS A 43 -6.51 14.31 -10.57
N PRO A 44 -5.33 13.67 -10.43
CA PRO A 44 -4.95 13.06 -9.16
C PRO A 44 -4.87 14.12 -8.06
N ARG A 45 -5.36 13.75 -6.87
CA ARG A 45 -5.30 14.61 -5.67
C ARG A 45 -3.94 14.42 -4.99
N ALA A 46 -3.36 15.52 -4.51
CA ALA A 46 -2.16 15.46 -3.68
C ALA A 46 -2.50 14.89 -2.30
N ILE A 47 -1.63 14.02 -1.78
CA ILE A 47 -1.74 13.43 -0.45
C ILE A 47 -0.62 14.03 0.41
N VAL A 48 -0.98 14.56 1.57
CA VAL A 48 -0.03 15.16 2.51
C VAL A 48 0.03 14.31 3.76
N LEU A 49 1.23 13.82 4.09
CA LEU A 49 1.50 13.06 5.31
C LEU A 49 2.27 13.95 6.29
N SER A 50 1.65 14.28 7.42
CA SER A 50 2.22 15.15 8.46
C SER A 50 2.30 14.44 9.81
N GLY A 51 3.24 14.88 10.66
CA GLY A 51 3.49 14.27 11.98
C GLY A 51 4.90 14.56 12.51
N PRO A 52 5.16 14.34 13.82
CA PRO A 52 6.44 14.65 14.46
C PRO A 52 7.59 13.78 13.92
N SER A 53 8.84 14.17 14.18
CA SER A 53 10.00 13.33 13.87
C SER A 53 9.88 11.98 14.59
N GLY A 54 10.16 10.88 13.89
CA GLY A 54 10.06 9.52 14.45
C GLY A 54 8.68 8.84 14.31
N SER A 55 7.66 9.53 13.79
CA SER A 55 6.31 8.95 13.62
C SER A 55 6.17 7.92 12.49
N GLY A 56 7.26 7.48 11.85
CA GLY A 56 7.22 6.48 10.77
C GLY A 56 6.78 6.97 9.39
N LYS A 57 6.62 8.29 9.15
CA LYS A 57 6.19 8.83 7.84
C LYS A 57 7.03 8.33 6.67
N SER A 58 8.35 8.36 6.79
CA SER A 58 9.26 7.92 5.73
C SER A 58 9.10 6.42 5.43
N THR A 59 8.83 5.61 6.46
CA THR A 59 8.58 4.17 6.32
C THR A 59 7.30 3.92 5.53
N LEU A 60 6.21 4.60 5.88
CA LEU A 60 4.93 4.48 5.17
C LEU A 60 5.04 4.91 3.71
N ILE A 61 5.78 5.99 3.44
CA ILE A 61 6.05 6.45 2.07
C ILE A 61 6.82 5.39 1.29
N ALA A 62 7.86 4.78 1.88
CA ALA A 62 8.63 3.73 1.23
C ALA A 62 7.79 2.48 0.91
N GLU A 63 6.90 2.07 1.82
CA GLU A 63 5.96 0.96 1.59
C GLU A 63 4.96 1.29 0.47
N LEU A 64 4.40 2.50 0.46
CA LEU A 64 3.49 2.95 -0.61
C LEU A 64 4.15 2.91 -2.00
N PHE A 65 5.40 3.36 -2.11
CA PHE A 65 6.14 3.30 -3.38
C PHE A 65 6.46 1.86 -3.81
N LYS A 66 6.68 0.97 -2.84
CA LYS A 66 6.91 -0.46 -3.12
C LYS A 66 5.65 -1.16 -3.63
N GLU A 67 4.49 -0.84 -3.05
CA GLU A 67 3.22 -1.48 -3.41
C GLU A 67 2.61 -0.88 -4.70
N TYR A 68 2.78 0.43 -4.92
CA TYR A 68 2.19 1.16 -6.06
C TYR A 68 3.22 1.98 -6.84
N PRO A 69 4.16 1.34 -7.56
CA PRO A 69 5.32 2.00 -8.18
C PRO A 69 4.95 3.02 -9.27
N THR A 70 3.77 2.90 -9.90
CA THR A 70 3.33 3.77 -11.00
C THR A 70 2.25 4.78 -10.60
N ALA A 71 1.77 4.73 -9.35
CA ALA A 71 0.63 5.54 -8.92
C ALA A 71 1.04 6.84 -8.21
N PHE A 72 2.22 6.84 -7.58
CA PHE A 72 2.68 7.96 -6.76
C PHE A 72 4.01 8.51 -7.27
N ALA A 73 4.24 9.79 -6.99
CA ALA A 73 5.52 10.47 -7.17
C ALA A 73 5.83 11.28 -5.91
N PHE A 74 7.10 11.33 -5.51
CA PHE A 74 7.50 12.09 -4.34
C PHE A 74 7.80 13.54 -4.75
N SER A 75 7.28 14.49 -3.98
CA SER A 75 7.61 15.91 -4.19
C SER A 75 8.96 16.21 -3.55
N VAL A 76 9.99 16.40 -4.37
CA VAL A 76 11.34 16.71 -3.92
C VAL A 76 11.44 18.21 -3.59
N SER A 77 11.81 18.54 -2.36
CA SER A 77 11.93 19.92 -1.89
C SER A 77 13.28 20.54 -2.27
N HIS A 78 13.37 21.86 -2.26
CA HIS A 78 14.61 22.60 -2.46
C HIS A 78 15.31 22.88 -1.12
N THR A 79 16.65 22.87 -1.10
CA THR A 79 17.45 23.24 0.07
C THR A 79 18.73 23.97 -0.34
N THR A 80 19.21 24.87 0.52
CA THR A 80 20.49 25.59 0.35
C THR A 80 21.65 24.91 1.07
N ARG A 81 21.37 23.88 1.89
CA ARG A 81 22.41 23.07 2.55
C ARG A 81 23.18 22.28 1.49
N ALA A 82 24.48 22.09 1.67
CA ALA A 82 25.27 21.18 0.83
C ALA A 82 24.81 19.70 0.98
N PRO A 83 24.87 18.89 -0.08
CA PRO A 83 24.55 17.46 -0.02
C PRO A 83 25.51 16.73 0.93
N ARG A 84 24.99 15.81 1.74
CA ARG A 84 25.80 14.87 2.52
C ARG A 84 26.34 13.75 1.62
N PRO A 85 27.39 13.03 2.03
CA PRO A 85 27.85 11.85 1.31
C PRO A 85 26.70 10.86 1.07
N GLY A 86 26.45 10.52 -0.20
CA GLY A 86 25.37 9.60 -0.61
C GLY A 86 24.05 10.26 -0.99
N GLU A 87 23.84 11.54 -0.68
CA GLU A 87 22.66 12.30 -1.17
C GLU A 87 22.86 12.68 -2.65
N GLN A 88 21.79 12.67 -3.43
CA GLN A 88 21.81 13.03 -4.86
C GLN A 88 20.84 14.17 -5.15
N ASN A 89 21.27 15.08 -6.03
CA ASN A 89 20.43 16.18 -6.48
C ASN A 89 19.20 15.66 -7.25
N GLY A 90 18.01 16.06 -6.82
CA GLY A 90 16.74 15.61 -7.40
C GLY A 90 16.21 14.28 -6.85
N ARG A 91 16.91 13.65 -5.89
CA ARG A 91 16.41 12.45 -5.18
C ARG A 91 15.88 12.82 -3.80
N GLU A 92 16.77 13.27 -2.90
CA GLU A 92 16.38 13.70 -1.56
C GLU A 92 15.95 15.17 -1.55
N TYR A 93 16.73 16.02 -2.19
CA TYR A 93 16.48 17.45 -2.34
C TYR A 93 17.00 17.95 -3.69
N HIS A 94 16.46 19.09 -4.13
CA HIS A 94 17.13 19.97 -5.08
C HIS A 94 18.09 20.86 -4.31
N PHE A 95 19.38 20.60 -4.44
CA PHE A 95 20.45 21.37 -3.81
C PHE A 95 20.75 22.59 -4.68
N VAL A 96 20.31 23.77 -4.24
CA VAL A 96 20.45 25.02 -4.99
C VAL A 96 21.24 26.05 -4.18
N ALA A 97 21.90 26.97 -4.87
CA ALA A 97 22.56 28.08 -4.19
C ALA A 97 21.50 29.01 -3.57
N ARG A 98 21.89 29.73 -2.51
CA ARG A 98 21.01 30.69 -1.83
C ARG A 98 20.45 31.74 -2.80
N VAL A 99 21.30 32.27 -3.69
CA VAL A 99 20.91 33.26 -4.70
C VAL A 99 19.82 32.72 -5.63
N ASP A 100 19.88 31.44 -5.98
CA ASP A 100 18.87 30.82 -6.85
C ASP A 100 17.56 30.54 -6.10
N MET A 101 17.65 30.12 -4.83
CA MET A 101 16.46 30.00 -3.98
C MET A 101 15.76 31.35 -3.79
N GLU A 102 16.50 32.43 -3.57
CA GLU A 102 15.95 33.79 -3.42
C GLU A 102 15.20 34.25 -4.67
N LYS A 103 15.69 33.91 -5.87
CA LYS A 103 14.98 34.17 -7.14
C LYS A 103 13.69 33.36 -7.31
N MET A 104 13.58 32.18 -6.70
CA MET A 104 12.36 31.34 -6.78
C MET A 104 11.27 31.77 -5.80
N ILE A 105 11.65 32.48 -4.73
CA ILE A 105 10.73 32.99 -3.71
C ILE A 105 10.08 34.32 -4.14
N ALA A 106 10.83 35.16 -4.87
CA ALA A 106 10.40 36.47 -5.36
C ALA A 106 9.34 36.37 -6.46
#